data_AF-A0A9E3DL56-F1
#
_entry.id   AF-A0A9E3DL56-F1
#
_cell.length_a   1.000
_cell.length_b   1.000
_cell.length_c   1.000
_cell.angle_alpha   90.00
_cell.angle_beta   90.00
_cell.angle_gamma   90.00
#
_symmetry.space_group_name_H-M   'P 1'
#
loop_
_entity.id
_entity.type
_entity.pdbx_description
1 polymer ?
#
loop_
_entity_poly.entity_id
_entity_poly.type
_entity_poly.pdbx_seq_one_letter_code
_entity_poly.pdbx_strand_id
1 'polypeptide(L)'
;TELQQSISQSYLSQIERGLRPHLTNSTRQLLADFFKVHPGYLVDDPDGYHTELISELRTTENQLDMWLIEGAERFRRDPGLAQALLSVAKHEDSRKCLILLEQIMENPGLIDRLLQVLQPEARKESV
;
A
#
# COMPACT_ATOMS: atom_id res chain seq x y z
N THR A 1 -17.40 24.57 -35.90
CA THR A 1 -17.53 25.83 -35.14
C THR A 1 -18.13 25.53 -33.79
N GLU A 2 -17.40 24.89 -32.87
CA GLU A 2 -18.04 24.35 -31.65
C GLU A 2 -17.60 24.98 -30.32
N LEU A 3 -16.47 25.69 -30.25
CA LEU A 3 -16.20 26.56 -29.10
C LEU A 3 -15.73 27.92 -29.61
N GLN A 4 -16.62 28.92 -29.61
CA GLN A 4 -16.34 30.33 -29.91
C GLN A 4 -15.52 31.02 -28.79
N GLN A 5 -14.68 30.28 -28.07
CA GLN A 5 -13.85 30.81 -27.00
C GLN A 5 -12.38 30.60 -27.35
N SER A 6 -11.64 31.70 -27.43
CA SER A 6 -10.21 31.70 -27.71
C SER A 6 -9.42 31.72 -26.41
N ILE A 7 -8.63 30.68 -26.14
CA ILE A 7 -7.56 30.76 -25.14
C ILE A 7 -6.37 31.45 -25.81
N SER A 8 -5.72 32.39 -25.12
CA SER A 8 -4.50 33.01 -25.63
C SER A 8 -3.33 32.02 -25.63
N GLN A 9 -2.53 32.03 -26.68
CA GLN A 9 -1.33 31.19 -26.79
C GLN A 9 -0.35 31.41 -25.63
N SER A 10 -0.29 32.63 -25.09
CA SER A 10 0.51 32.96 -23.91
C SER A 10 0.01 32.26 -22.65
N TYR A 11 -1.31 32.08 -22.50
CA TYR A 11 -1.91 31.37 -21.38
C TYR A 11 -1.69 29.85 -21.49
N LEU A 12 -1.79 29.26 -22.68
CA LEU A 12 -1.42 27.85 -22.91
C LEU A 12 0.06 27.59 -22.60
N SER A 13 0.95 28.47 -23.07
CA SER A 13 2.39 28.33 -22.81
C SER A 13 2.74 28.41 -21.31
N GLN A 14 1.98 29.16 -20.51
CA GLN A 14 2.17 29.21 -19.05
C GLN A 14 1.73 27.92 -18.35
N ILE A 15 0.68 27.27 -18.85
CA ILE A 15 0.21 25.97 -18.35
C ILE A 15 1.25 24.89 -18.69
N GLU A 16 1.68 24.81 -19.95
CA GLU A 16 2.69 23.83 -20.41
C GLU A 16 4.02 23.93 -19.66
N ARG A 17 4.43 25.15 -19.29
CA ARG A 17 5.66 25.40 -18.53
C ARG A 17 5.51 25.16 -17.02
N GLY A 18 4.33 24.73 -16.54
CA GLY A 18 4.08 24.48 -15.12
C GLY A 18 4.05 25.74 -14.24
N LEU A 19 4.03 26.93 -14.85
CA LEU A 19 4.02 28.21 -14.12
C LEU A 19 2.65 28.52 -13.49
N ARG A 20 1.60 27.80 -13.90
CA ARG A 20 0.26 27.83 -13.30
C ARG A 20 -0.22 26.40 -13.04
N PRO A 21 0.04 25.84 -11.85
CA PRO A 21 -0.34 24.47 -11.50
C PRO A 21 -1.87 24.25 -11.43
N HIS A 22 -2.66 25.32 -11.32
CA HIS A 22 -4.12 25.21 -11.27
C HIS A 22 -4.77 25.99 -12.41
N LEU A 23 -5.49 25.25 -13.27
CA LEU A 23 -6.32 25.80 -14.33
C LEU A 23 -7.52 26.55 -13.74
N THR A 24 -7.86 27.70 -14.32
CA THR A 24 -9.13 28.37 -14.02
C THR A 24 -10.30 27.49 -14.46
N ASN A 25 -11.44 27.60 -13.77
CA ASN A 25 -12.65 26.81 -14.09
C ASN A 25 -13.08 26.94 -15.56
N SER A 26 -12.97 28.14 -16.13
CA SER A 26 -13.28 28.40 -17.54
C SER A 26 -12.38 27.63 -18.51
N THR A 27 -11.07 27.60 -18.26
CA THR A 27 -10.10 26.86 -19.09
C THR A 27 -10.27 25.36 -18.94
N ARG A 28 -10.54 24.90 -17.71
CA ARG A 28 -10.80 23.49 -17.41
C ARG A 28 -12.02 22.97 -18.18
N GLN A 29 -13.10 23.74 -18.18
CA GLN A 29 -14.31 23.40 -18.94
C GLN A 29 -14.03 23.37 -20.45
N LEU A 30 -13.29 24.34 -20.97
CA LEU A 30 -12.98 24.40 -22.39
C LEU A 30 -12.13 23.22 -22.87
N LEU A 31 -11.10 22.85 -22.09
CA LEU A 31 -10.26 21.69 -22.39
C LEU A 31 -11.04 20.38 -22.24
N ALA A 32 -11.91 20.27 -21.24
CA ALA A 32 -12.80 19.13 -21.05
C ALA A 32 -13.72 18.90 -22.25
N ASP A 33 -14.35 19.98 -22.75
CA ASP A 33 -15.22 19.94 -23.92
C ASP A 33 -14.44 19.60 -25.20
N PHE A 34 -13.21 20.14 -25.37
CA PHE A 34 -12.34 19.85 -26.52
C PHE A 34 -11.86 18.40 -26.55
N PHE A 35 -11.35 17.88 -25.41
CA PHE A 35 -10.84 16.52 -25.29
C PHE A 35 -11.95 15.49 -25.03
N LYS A 36 -13.20 15.92 -24.86
CA LYS A 36 -14.36 15.08 -24.53
C LYS A 36 -14.15 14.26 -23.24
N VAL A 37 -13.53 14.88 -22.24
CA VAL A 37 -13.28 14.29 -20.92
C VAL A 37 -14.05 15.05 -19.84
N HIS A 38 -14.33 14.43 -18.71
CA HIS A 38 -14.95 15.14 -17.59
C HIS A 38 -13.95 16.17 -17.01
N PRO A 39 -14.35 17.41 -16.66
CA PRO A 39 -13.45 18.43 -16.10
C PRO A 39 -12.68 17.97 -14.85
N GLY A 40 -13.22 17.00 -14.13
CA GLY A 40 -12.56 16.37 -12.97
C GLY A 40 -11.30 15.58 -13.29
N TYR A 41 -11.08 15.18 -14.55
CA TYR A 41 -9.86 14.49 -14.99
C TYR A 41 -8.71 15.42 -15.37
N LEU A 42 -8.91 16.75 -15.29
CA LEU A 42 -7.91 17.78 -15.58
C LEU A 42 -7.36 18.40 -14.29
N VAL A 43 -7.18 17.55 -13.28
CA VAL A 43 -6.66 17.89 -11.95
C VAL A 43 -5.52 16.93 -11.66
N ASP A 44 -4.52 17.39 -10.90
CA ASP A 44 -3.48 16.50 -10.40
C ASP A 44 -4.11 15.34 -9.63
N ASP A 45 -3.55 14.16 -9.83
CA ASP A 45 -3.93 12.95 -9.13
C ASP A 45 -3.76 13.17 -7.62
N PRO A 46 -4.78 12.84 -6.79
CA PRO A 46 -4.66 12.99 -5.34
C PRO A 46 -3.54 12.12 -4.78
N ASP A 47 -2.96 12.52 -3.65
CA ASP A 47 -1.92 11.73 -2.97
C ASP A 47 -2.40 10.30 -2.74
N GLY A 48 -1.73 9.32 -3.38
CA GLY A 48 -2.08 7.90 -3.33
C GLY A 48 -2.91 7.36 -4.51
N TYR A 49 -3.16 8.17 -5.53
CA TYR A 49 -3.77 7.70 -6.78
C TYR A 49 -2.78 6.85 -7.58
N HIS A 50 -3.20 5.64 -7.92
CA HIS A 50 -2.44 4.71 -8.75
C HIS A 50 -3.28 4.35 -9.98
N THR A 51 -2.68 4.45 -11.16
CA THR A 51 -3.33 4.22 -12.46
C THR A 51 -3.56 2.74 -12.79
N GLU A 52 -3.09 1.84 -11.93
CA GLU A 52 -3.26 0.40 -12.06
C GLU A 52 -4.45 -0.08 -11.22
N LEU A 53 -5.23 -1.03 -11.75
CA LEU A 53 -6.25 -1.76 -10.98
C LEU A 53 -5.57 -2.66 -9.93
N ILE A 54 -5.00 -2.05 -8.89
CA ILE A 54 -4.44 -2.75 -7.75
C ILE A 54 -5.62 -3.04 -6.83
N SER A 55 -6.09 -4.29 -6.81
CA SER A 55 -7.07 -4.75 -5.82
C SER A 55 -6.62 -4.29 -4.44
N GLU A 56 -7.45 -3.52 -3.73
CA GLU A 56 -7.12 -2.93 -2.42
C GLU A 56 -6.48 -3.95 -1.46
N LEU A 57 -6.90 -5.22 -1.54
CA LEU A 57 -6.34 -6.33 -0.77
C LEU A 57 -4.86 -6.60 -1.06
N ARG A 58 -4.43 -6.55 -2.33
CA ARG A 58 -3.01 -6.71 -2.70
C ARG A 58 -2.17 -5.54 -2.22
N THR A 59 -2.72 -4.32 -2.20
CA THR A 59 -2.05 -3.15 -1.64
C THR A 59 -1.87 -3.31 -0.12
N THR A 60 -2.90 -3.77 0.59
CA THR A 60 -2.83 -4.00 2.04
C THR A 60 -1.88 -5.14 2.40
N GLU A 61 -1.87 -6.24 1.64
CA GLU A 61 -0.93 -7.36 1.83
C GLU A 61 0.52 -6.89 1.63
N ASN A 62 0.79 -6.13 0.57
CA ASN A 62 2.11 -5.54 0.35
C ASN A 62 2.54 -4.57 1.47
N GLN A 63 1.60 -3.81 2.03
CA GLN A 63 1.87 -2.93 3.17
C GLN A 63 2.16 -3.71 4.45
N LEU A 64 1.45 -4.82 4.69
CA LEU A 64 1.67 -5.70 5.82
C LEU A 64 3.07 -6.34 5.77
N ASP A 65 3.47 -6.84 4.60
CA ASP A 65 4.78 -7.45 4.40
C ASP A 65 5.91 -6.45 4.66
N MET A 66 5.76 -5.23 4.12
CA MET A 66 6.70 -4.14 4.36
C MET A 66 6.81 -3.81 5.85
N TRP A 67 5.67 -3.73 6.54
CA TRP A 67 5.63 -3.46 7.98
C TRP A 67 6.32 -4.56 8.78
N LEU A 68 6.13 -5.84 8.42
CA LEU A 68 6.78 -6.98 9.07
C LEU A 68 8.30 -6.96 8.87
N ILE A 69 8.77 -6.60 7.67
CA ILE A 69 10.21 -6.46 7.37
C ILE A 69 10.82 -5.33 8.19
N GLU A 70 10.17 -4.16 8.24
CA GLU A 70 10.63 -3.05 9.08
C GLU A 70 10.61 -3.41 10.58
N GLY A 71 9.59 -4.13 11.02
CA GLY A 71 9.48 -4.65 12.37
C GLY A 71 10.68 -5.52 12.73
N ALA A 72 11.06 -6.44 11.85
CA ALA A 72 12.22 -7.30 12.07
C ALA A 72 13.52 -6.52 12.26
N GLU A 73 13.73 -5.45 11.48
CA GLU A 73 14.91 -4.57 11.63
C GLU A 73 14.92 -3.81 12.97
N ARG A 74 13.74 -3.42 13.48
CA ARG A 74 13.60 -2.79 14.80
C ARG A 74 13.89 -3.76 15.94
N PHE A 75 13.49 -5.02 15.78
CA PHE A 75 13.68 -6.08 16.78
C PHE A 75 15.00 -6.85 16.63
N ARG A 76 16.02 -6.31 15.93
CA ARG A 76 17.34 -6.98 15.78
C ARG A 76 18.03 -7.45 17.06
N ARG A 77 17.66 -6.90 18.22
CA ARG A 77 18.18 -7.32 19.55
C ARG A 77 17.54 -8.61 20.07
N ASP A 78 16.40 -9.01 19.50
CA ASP A 78 15.74 -10.30 19.70
C ASP A 78 15.76 -11.06 18.35
N PRO A 79 16.80 -11.86 18.08
CA PRO A 79 16.95 -12.55 16.80
C PRO A 79 15.83 -13.57 16.55
N GLY A 80 15.22 -14.13 17.61
CA GLY A 80 14.11 -15.08 17.47
C GLY A 80 12.86 -14.39 16.94
N LEU A 81 12.51 -13.25 17.53
CA LEU A 81 11.37 -12.45 17.09
C LEU A 81 11.61 -11.83 15.69
N ALA A 82 12.80 -11.29 15.45
CA ALA A 82 13.15 -10.71 14.15
C ALA A 82 13.04 -11.76 13.02
N GLN A 83 13.54 -12.98 13.25
CA GLN A 83 13.44 -14.06 12.29
C GLN A 83 11.99 -14.53 12.08
N ALA A 84 11.17 -14.58 13.13
CA ALA A 84 9.75 -14.92 13.02
C ALA A 84 9.01 -13.90 12.13
N LEU A 85 9.22 -12.60 12.36
CA LEU A 85 8.63 -11.52 11.55
C LEU A 85 9.04 -11.61 10.07
N LEU A 86 10.33 -11.84 9.78
CA LEU A 86 10.81 -12.05 8.41
C LEU A 86 10.21 -13.30 7.76
N SER A 87 10.00 -14.35 8.54
CA SER A 87 9.44 -15.61 8.02
C SER A 87 7.97 -15.43 7.64
N VAL A 88 7.21 -14.66 8.42
CA VAL A 88 5.82 -14.31 8.09
C VAL A 88 5.76 -13.40 6.86
N ALA A 89 6.63 -12.40 6.76
CA ALA A 89 6.67 -11.48 5.61
C ALA A 89 7.03 -12.14 4.27
N LYS A 90 7.74 -13.27 4.31
CA LYS A 90 8.13 -14.04 3.12
C LYS A 90 7.11 -15.09 2.70
N HIS A 91 6.08 -15.32 3.51
CA HIS A 91 5.04 -16.29 3.21
C HIS A 91 4.13 -15.75 2.10
N GLU A 92 3.66 -16.62 1.19
CA GLU A 92 2.79 -16.21 0.07
C GLU A 92 1.49 -15.51 0.52
N ASP A 93 1.06 -15.80 1.75
CA ASP A 93 -0.10 -15.20 2.40
C ASP A 93 0.26 -14.90 3.87
N SER A 94 0.93 -13.78 4.10
CA SER A 94 1.38 -13.32 5.42
C SER A 94 0.20 -13.00 6.34
N ARG A 95 -0.90 -12.49 5.76
CA ARG A 95 -2.16 -12.21 6.46
C ARG A 95 -2.74 -13.47 7.09
N LYS A 96 -2.82 -14.57 6.34
CA LYS A 96 -3.33 -15.84 6.85
C LYS A 96 -2.52 -16.36 8.02
N CYS A 97 -1.20 -16.16 8.03
CA CYS A 97 -0.36 -16.53 9.17
C CYS A 97 -0.74 -15.77 10.45
N LEU A 98 -1.01 -14.46 10.35
CA LEU A 98 -1.42 -13.65 11.50
C LEU A 98 -2.85 -13.98 11.98
N ILE A 99 -3.77 -14.23 11.06
CA ILE A 99 -5.13 -14.69 11.41
C ILE A 99 -5.06 -16.05 12.10
N LEU A 100 -4.24 -16.98 11.59
CA LEU A 100 -4.04 -18.26 12.25
C LEU A 100 -3.49 -18.10 13.67
N LEU A 101 -2.57 -17.15 13.89
CA LEU A 101 -2.05 -16.85 15.23
C LEU A 101 -3.15 -16.39 16.18
N GLU A 102 -4.08 -15.53 15.73
CA GLU A 102 -5.27 -15.15 16.50
C GLU A 102 -6.09 -16.39 16.88
N GLN A 103 -6.44 -17.24 15.91
CA GLN A 103 -7.23 -18.45 16.16
C GLN A 103 -6.55 -19.41 17.15
N ILE A 104 -5.21 -19.48 17.11
CA ILE A 104 -4.44 -20.25 18.08
C ILE A 104 -4.50 -19.61 19.48
N MET A 105 -4.40 -18.28 19.58
CA MET A 105 -4.50 -17.55 20.86
C MET A 105 -5.89 -17.65 21.49
N GLU A 106 -6.95 -17.77 20.68
CA GLU A 106 -8.32 -18.01 21.14
C GLU A 106 -8.53 -19.40 21.77
N ASN A 107 -7.59 -20.33 21.58
CA ASN A 107 -7.63 -21.68 22.14
C ASN A 107 -6.64 -21.84 23.32
N PRO A 108 -7.11 -21.78 24.59
CA PRO A 108 -6.23 -21.80 25.75
C PRO A 108 -5.37 -23.06 25.81
N GLY A 109 -4.06 -22.89 25.96
CA GLY A 109 -3.08 -23.99 26.06
C GLY A 109 -2.70 -24.63 24.72
N LEU A 110 -3.29 -24.22 23.60
CA LEU A 110 -2.89 -24.71 22.27
C LEU A 110 -1.48 -24.23 21.90
N ILE A 111 -1.14 -22.98 22.22
CA ILE A 111 0.20 -22.41 21.99
C ILE A 111 1.26 -23.27 22.67
N ASP A 112 1.11 -23.52 23.97
CA ASP A 112 2.08 -24.28 24.75
C ASP A 112 2.24 -25.71 24.21
N ARG A 113 1.12 -26.33 23.83
CA ARG A 113 1.12 -27.68 23.24
C ARG A 113 1.80 -27.71 21.87
N LEU A 114 1.56 -26.72 21.02
CA LEU A 114 2.22 -26.60 19.72
C LEU A 114 3.72 -26.36 19.90
N LEU A 115 4.12 -25.48 20.82
CA LEU A 115 5.52 -25.24 21.13
C LEU A 115 6.22 -26.51 21.63
N GLN A 116 5.58 -27.27 22.53
CA GLN A 116 6.11 -28.55 23.02
C GLN A 116 6.33 -29.59 21.89
N VAL A 117 5.44 -29.62 20.90
CA VAL A 117 5.54 -30.56 19.77
C VAL A 117 6.56 -30.09 18.74
N LEU A 118 6.63 -28.79 18.46
CA LEU A 118 7.45 -28.21 17.40
C LEU A 118 8.90 -27.93 17.83
N GLN A 119 9.18 -27.79 19.12
CA GLN A 119 10.53 -27.58 19.67
C GLN A 119 10.96 -28.72 20.61
N PRO A 120 11.17 -29.94 20.10
CA PRO A 120 11.56 -31.09 20.94
C PRO A 120 12.96 -30.95 21.55
N GLU A 121 13.84 -30.12 21.00
CA GLU A 121 15.25 -30.00 21.41
C GLU A 121 15.46 -29.19 22.70
N ALA A 122 14.55 -28.28 23.08
CA ALA A 122 14.61 -27.58 24.38
C ALA A 122 14.48 -28.54 25.58
N ARG A 123 14.02 -29.78 25.32
CA ARG A 123 13.91 -30.85 26.31
C ARG A 123 15.21 -31.63 26.51
N LYS A 124 16.13 -31.65 25.54
CA LYS A 124 17.36 -32.48 25.61
C LYS A 124 18.49 -31.84 26.41
N GLU A 125 18.45 -30.53 26.66
CA GLU A 125 19.50 -29.83 27.43
C GLU A 125 19.28 -29.88 28.96
N SER A 126 18.23 -30.56 29.44
CA SER A 126 17.88 -30.66 30.88
C SER A 126 17.81 -32.09 31.43
N VAL A 127 18.48 -33.05 30.78
CA VAL A 127 18.66 -34.43 31.30
C VAL A 127 20.14 -34.80 31.36
#